data_AF-A0AAD1U9E7-F1
#
_entry.id   AF-A0AAD1U9E7-F1
#
_cell.length_a   1.000
_cell.length_b   1.000
_cell.length_c   1.000
_cell.angle_alpha   90.00
_cell.angle_beta   90.00
_cell.angle_gamma   90.00
#
_symmetry.space_group_name_H-M   'P 1'
#
loop_
_entity.id
_entity.type
_entity.pdbx_description
1 polymer ?
#
loop_
_entity_poly.entity_id
_entity_poly.type
_entity_poly.pdbx_seq_one_letter_code
_entity_poly.pdbx_strand_id
1 'polypeptide(L)'
;MINIFSDFCLCDLQNLLKSVRPPIPAVSMVPVKFHRQIKAIHTYDFSRYQEKLKQKLFCMLGTGLPFVLAKKKAAIPSSKKVSKRRTRFTGVTKKSVNYQTLIVVEGKKTYVGSYPLEVDAAITFDFYSMMLHNNKAPTNFSWRAEDVFEMLESFNQNGGVFEASLFRNKVC
;
A
#
# COMPACT_ATOMS: atom_id res chain seq x y z
N MET A 1 -54.88 -5.73 17.48
CA MET A 1 -53.81 -4.92 16.85
C MET A 1 -53.49 -3.79 17.80
N ILE A 2 -52.39 -3.89 18.55
CA ILE A 2 -51.93 -2.86 19.49
C ILE A 2 -50.66 -2.27 18.91
N ASN A 3 -50.69 -1.00 18.55
CA ASN A 3 -49.56 -0.20 18.09
C ASN A 3 -48.65 0.11 19.29
N ILE A 4 -47.40 -0.39 19.27
CA ILE A 4 -46.39 -0.17 20.33
C ILE A 4 -45.23 0.72 19.80
N PHE A 5 -45.50 1.66 18.91
CA PHE A 5 -44.49 2.59 18.42
C PHE A 5 -45.00 4.01 18.51
N SER A 6 -44.98 4.58 19.72
CA SER A 6 -45.31 6.00 19.90
C SER A 6 -44.53 6.71 20.99
N ASP A 7 -43.32 6.29 21.35
CA ASP A 7 -42.53 7.00 22.38
C ASP A 7 -41.02 6.96 22.12
N PHE A 8 -40.59 7.32 20.91
CA PHE A 8 -39.20 7.76 20.71
C PHE A 8 -39.21 9.29 20.54
N CYS A 9 -38.98 9.99 21.66
CA CYS A 9 -38.81 11.44 21.65
C CYS A 9 -37.57 11.80 20.82
N LEU A 10 -37.72 12.74 19.87
CA LEU A 10 -36.63 13.31 19.09
C LEU A 10 -35.53 13.95 19.96
N CYS A 11 -35.81 14.17 21.25
CA CYS A 11 -34.92 14.78 22.21
C CYS A 11 -33.79 13.85 22.70
N ASP A 12 -33.98 12.52 22.68
CA ASP A 12 -32.96 11.57 23.15
C ASP A 12 -31.86 11.31 22.12
N LEU A 13 -32.16 11.48 20.83
CA LEU A 13 -31.19 11.28 19.74
C LEU A 13 -30.08 12.35 19.74
N GLN A 14 -30.40 13.55 20.25
CA GLN A 14 -29.43 14.64 20.36
C GLN A 14 -28.41 14.44 21.50
N ASN A 15 -28.74 13.63 22.51
CA ASN A 15 -27.81 13.33 23.60
C ASN A 15 -26.86 12.19 23.23
N LEU A 16 -27.26 11.26 22.36
CA LEU A 16 -26.38 10.19 21.88
C LEU A 16 -25.27 10.74 20.96
N LEU A 17 -25.58 11.75 20.12
CA LEU A 17 -24.61 12.40 19.24
C LEU A 17 -23.58 13.27 19.98
N LYS A 18 -23.87 13.73 21.21
CA LYS A 18 -22.92 14.50 22.04
C LYS A 18 -21.89 13.61 22.77
N SER A 19 -22.09 12.30 22.79
CA SER A 19 -21.17 11.34 23.43
C SER A 19 -20.07 10.82 22.49
N VAL A 20 -20.17 11.12 21.20
CA VAL A 20 -19.13 10.80 20.22
C VAL A 20 -17.97 11.75 20.46
N ARG A 21 -16.89 11.23 21.06
CA ARG A 21 -15.62 11.96 21.21
C ARG A 21 -15.28 12.60 19.86
N PRO A 22 -14.87 13.89 19.84
CA PRO A 22 -14.42 14.49 18.59
C PRO A 22 -13.33 13.60 18.01
N PRO A 23 -13.32 13.40 16.68
CA PRO A 23 -12.23 12.67 16.04
C PRO A 23 -10.93 13.29 16.52
N ILE A 24 -10.04 12.46 17.06
CA ILE A 24 -8.69 12.87 17.46
C ILE A 24 -8.16 13.69 16.29
N PRO A 25 -7.79 14.97 16.48
CA PRO A 25 -7.27 15.77 15.38
C PRO A 25 -6.12 14.96 14.80
N ALA A 26 -6.23 14.64 13.52
CA ALA A 26 -5.21 13.89 12.82
C ALA A 26 -3.88 14.53 13.18
N VAL A 27 -3.04 13.80 13.94
CA VAL A 27 -1.68 14.24 14.19
C VAL A 27 -1.11 14.33 12.80
N SER A 28 -1.02 15.57 12.31
CA SER A 28 -0.41 15.92 11.05
C SER A 28 0.98 15.32 11.13
N MET A 29 1.13 14.13 10.54
CA MET A 29 2.43 13.52 10.30
C MET A 29 3.05 14.33 9.19
N VAL A 30 3.44 15.57 9.51
CA VAL A 30 4.20 16.42 8.62
C VAL A 30 5.44 15.60 8.27
N PRO A 31 5.69 15.30 6.98
CA PRO A 31 6.77 14.43 6.59
C PRO A 31 8.08 14.98 7.13
N VAL A 32 8.74 14.15 7.93
CA VAL A 32 10.07 14.37 8.50
C VAL A 32 11.00 14.77 7.36
N LYS A 33 11.33 16.07 7.30
CA LYS A 33 12.34 16.71 6.42
C LYS A 33 12.54 16.00 5.09
N PHE A 34 11.84 16.46 4.05
CA PHE A 34 12.02 16.08 2.65
C PHE A 34 13.51 16.07 2.25
N HIS A 35 14.17 14.92 2.37
CA HIS A 35 15.55 14.72 1.94
C HIS A 35 15.59 14.84 0.41
N ARG A 36 16.62 15.51 -0.14
CA ARG A 36 16.85 15.70 -1.59
C ARG A 36 16.69 14.41 -2.44
N GLN A 37 16.78 13.22 -1.84
CA GLN A 37 16.63 11.91 -2.47
C GLN A 37 15.18 11.50 -2.81
N ILE A 38 14.16 12.14 -2.22
CA ILE A 38 12.74 11.86 -2.56
C ILE A 38 12.40 12.30 -3.99
N LYS A 39 13.20 13.20 -4.58
CA LYS A 39 12.94 13.74 -5.92
C LYS A 39 13.03 12.72 -7.06
N ALA A 40 13.62 11.52 -6.86
CA ALA A 40 13.94 10.64 -8.00
C ALA A 40 12.75 9.81 -8.52
N ILE A 41 11.79 9.42 -7.66
CA ILE A 41 10.61 8.66 -8.10
C ILE A 41 9.45 9.57 -8.47
N HIS A 42 9.24 10.66 -7.74
CA HIS A 42 8.17 11.61 -8.07
C HIS A 42 8.42 12.37 -9.39
N THR A 43 9.64 12.32 -9.94
CA THR A 43 9.92 12.81 -11.30
C THR A 43 9.58 11.81 -12.39
N TYR A 44 9.34 10.54 -12.07
CA TYR A 44 8.91 9.57 -13.06
C TYR A 44 7.42 9.80 -13.36
N ASP A 45 7.11 10.03 -14.63
CA ASP A 45 5.74 10.04 -15.09
C ASP A 45 5.20 8.60 -15.07
N PHE A 46 4.40 8.30 -14.04
CA PHE A 46 3.74 7.01 -13.89
C PHE A 46 2.44 6.89 -14.69
N SER A 47 1.95 7.96 -15.33
CA SER A 47 0.64 7.98 -15.99
C SER A 47 0.50 6.86 -17.03
N ARG A 48 1.54 6.65 -17.85
CA ARG A 48 1.57 5.57 -18.86
C ARG A 48 1.52 4.17 -18.24
N TYR A 49 2.08 3.99 -17.06
CA TYR A 49 2.11 2.71 -16.34
C TYR A 49 0.76 2.44 -15.67
N GLN A 50 0.16 3.48 -15.09
CA GLN A 50 -1.18 3.41 -14.49
C GLN A 50 -2.23 2.96 -15.50
N GLU A 51 -2.28 3.58 -16.68
CA GLU A 51 -3.28 3.23 -17.70
C GLU A 51 -3.16 1.78 -18.17
N LYS A 52 -1.94 1.31 -18.41
CA LYS A 52 -1.69 -0.10 -18.77
C LYS A 52 -2.12 -1.05 -17.65
N LEU A 53 -1.83 -0.70 -16.41
CA LEU A 53 -2.21 -1.51 -15.26
C LEU A 53 -3.73 -1.53 -15.07
N LYS A 54 -4.40 -0.38 -15.20
CA LYS A 54 -5.87 -0.24 -15.14
C LYS A 54 -6.57 -1.06 -16.20
N GLN A 55 -6.15 -0.95 -17.46
CA GLN A 55 -6.72 -1.74 -18.57
C GLN A 55 -6.61 -3.23 -18.29
N LYS A 56 -5.45 -3.66 -17.76
CA LYS A 56 -5.22 -5.07 -17.43
C LYS A 56 -6.04 -5.55 -16.23
N LEU A 57 -6.19 -4.71 -15.21
CA LEU A 57 -7.06 -4.99 -14.06
C LEU A 57 -8.51 -5.11 -14.51
N PHE A 58 -9.00 -4.20 -15.36
CA PHE A 58 -10.37 -4.19 -15.86
C PHE A 58 -10.74 -5.51 -16.53
N CYS A 59 -9.83 -6.11 -17.32
CA CYS A 59 -10.05 -7.42 -17.94
C CYS A 59 -10.09 -8.59 -16.94
N MET A 60 -9.62 -8.41 -15.70
CA MET A 60 -9.57 -9.46 -14.68
C MET A 60 -10.60 -9.29 -13.56
N LEU A 61 -11.20 -8.09 -13.42
CA LEU A 61 -12.28 -7.85 -12.46
C LEU A 61 -13.43 -8.83 -12.75
N GLY A 62 -13.92 -9.49 -11.70
CA GLY A 62 -15.01 -10.49 -11.80
C GLY A 62 -14.55 -11.94 -12.01
N THR A 63 -13.26 -12.19 -12.23
CA THR A 63 -12.73 -13.58 -12.32
C THR A 63 -12.47 -14.21 -10.95
N GLY A 64 -12.40 -13.42 -9.88
CA GLY A 64 -12.07 -13.87 -8.52
C GLY A 64 -10.64 -14.41 -8.35
N LEU A 65 -9.83 -14.41 -9.41
CA LEU A 65 -8.45 -14.86 -9.39
C LEU A 65 -7.51 -13.77 -8.89
N PRO A 66 -6.40 -14.13 -8.20
CA PRO A 66 -5.39 -13.16 -7.79
C PRO A 66 -4.73 -12.53 -9.02
N PHE A 67 -4.63 -11.20 -9.01
CA PHE A 67 -4.03 -10.41 -10.09
C PHE A 67 -2.53 -10.69 -10.22
N VAL A 68 -1.84 -10.73 -9.07
CA VAL A 68 -0.44 -11.14 -8.98
C VAL A 68 -0.29 -12.11 -7.82
N LEU A 69 0.28 -13.26 -8.13
CA LEU A 69 0.74 -14.22 -7.12
C LEU A 69 2.11 -13.78 -6.62
N ALA A 70 2.25 -13.68 -5.29
CA ALA A 70 3.56 -13.55 -4.66
C ALA A 70 4.47 -14.66 -5.20
N LYS A 71 5.66 -14.30 -5.68
CA LYS A 71 6.63 -15.32 -6.07
C LYS A 71 7.01 -16.10 -4.82
N LYS A 72 6.54 -17.34 -4.70
CA LYS A 72 7.08 -18.29 -3.72
C LYS A 72 8.60 -18.31 -3.93
N LYS A 73 9.36 -17.94 -2.89
CA LYS A 73 10.81 -18.17 -2.91
C LYS A 73 10.97 -19.68 -3.15
N ALA A 74 11.57 -20.07 -4.29
CA ALA A 74 12.03 -21.44 -4.47
C ALA A 74 12.85 -21.81 -3.22
N ALA A 75 12.64 -23.00 -2.68
CA ALA A 75 13.41 -23.49 -1.54
C ALA A 75 14.90 -23.22 -1.81
N ILE A 76 15.52 -22.39 -0.96
CA ILE A 76 16.87 -21.89 -1.19
C ILE A 76 17.83 -23.10 -1.13
N PRO A 77 18.64 -23.39 -2.17
CA PRO A 77 19.70 -24.38 -2.02
C PRO A 77 20.65 -23.93 -0.92
N SER A 78 20.82 -24.79 0.08
CA SER A 78 21.73 -24.64 1.21
C SER A 78 23.12 -24.18 0.76
N SER A 79 23.59 -23.02 1.23
CA SER A 79 25.02 -22.66 1.46
C SER A 79 25.43 -21.20 1.23
N LYS A 80 24.53 -20.25 0.91
CA LYS A 80 24.95 -18.83 0.87
C LYS A 80 24.89 -18.24 2.27
N LYS A 81 26.06 -17.89 2.83
CA LYS A 81 26.25 -17.13 4.09
C LYS A 81 25.15 -16.09 4.23
N VAL A 82 24.19 -16.35 5.12
CA VAL A 82 23.07 -15.45 5.39
C VAL A 82 23.69 -14.21 6.03
N SER A 83 23.90 -13.16 5.22
CA SER A 83 24.28 -11.88 5.81
C SER A 83 23.15 -11.48 6.76
N LYS A 84 23.49 -11.23 8.03
CA LYS A 84 22.57 -10.87 9.13
C LYS A 84 21.70 -9.61 8.88
N ARG A 85 21.67 -9.06 7.66
CA ARG A 85 21.16 -7.74 7.31
C ARG A 85 20.06 -7.74 6.24
N ARG A 86 19.46 -8.89 5.89
CA ARG A 86 18.34 -8.89 4.94
C ARG A 86 17.02 -8.89 5.71
N THR A 87 16.18 -7.91 5.40
CA THR A 87 14.76 -7.89 5.74
C THR A 87 14.07 -9.11 5.14
N ARG A 88 12.89 -9.45 5.63
CA ARG A 88 12.12 -10.61 5.14
C ARG A 88 11.61 -10.39 3.70
N PHE A 89 11.34 -9.14 3.39
CA PHE A 89 10.77 -8.69 2.11
C PHE A 89 11.83 -8.21 1.11
N THR A 90 11.55 -8.50 -0.16
CA THR A 90 12.32 -8.06 -1.32
C THR A 90 12.14 -6.55 -1.52
N GLY A 91 13.22 -5.87 -1.92
CA GLY A 91 13.19 -4.42 -2.17
C GLY A 91 13.17 -3.56 -0.91
N VAL A 92 13.08 -4.16 0.27
CA VAL A 92 13.15 -3.48 1.56
C VAL A 92 14.58 -3.56 2.11
N THR A 93 15.03 -2.50 2.77
CA THR A 93 16.33 -2.47 3.46
C THR A 93 16.17 -1.76 4.81
N LYS A 94 16.62 -2.40 5.89
CA LYS A 94 16.62 -1.77 7.22
C LYS A 94 17.75 -0.75 7.32
N LYS A 95 17.43 0.50 7.64
CA LYS A 95 18.38 1.60 7.88
C LYS A 95 18.10 2.25 9.22
N SER A 96 18.96 1.97 10.20
CA SER A 96 18.79 2.42 11.58
C SER A 96 17.41 1.97 12.12
N VAL A 97 16.52 2.93 12.43
CA VAL A 97 15.17 2.70 12.97
C VAL A 97 14.15 2.39 11.87
N ASN A 98 14.37 2.87 10.64
CA ASN A 98 13.38 2.82 9.57
C ASN A 98 13.69 1.75 8.52
N TYR A 99 12.69 1.45 7.71
CA TYR A 99 12.74 0.55 6.57
C TYR A 99 12.63 1.35 5.27
N GLN A 100 13.61 1.21 4.40
CA GLN A 100 13.65 1.90 3.12
C GLN A 100 13.19 0.97 2.00
N THR A 101 12.39 1.52 1.09
CA THR A 101 11.95 0.83 -0.12
C THR A 101 12.78 1.31 -1.30
N LEU A 102 13.39 0.37 -2.01
CA LEU A 102 14.11 0.60 -3.25
C LEU A 102 13.52 -0.25 -4.36
N ILE A 103 13.30 0.37 -5.51
CA ILE A 103 12.83 -0.30 -6.71
C ILE A 103 13.85 -0.14 -7.83
N VAL A 104 13.86 -1.06 -8.79
CA VAL A 104 14.75 -0.98 -9.95
C VAL A 104 13.97 -0.43 -11.13
N VAL A 105 14.36 0.75 -11.60
CA VAL A 105 13.81 1.38 -12.81
C VAL A 105 14.94 1.46 -13.83
N GLU A 106 14.75 0.86 -15.01
CA GLU A 106 15.76 0.87 -16.10
C GLU A 106 17.17 0.42 -15.64
N GLY A 107 17.21 -0.61 -14.78
CA GLY A 107 18.46 -1.16 -14.25
C GLY A 107 19.10 -0.34 -13.10
N LYS A 108 18.53 0.82 -12.74
CA LYS A 108 19.01 1.67 -11.64
C LYS A 108 18.13 1.51 -10.41
N LYS A 109 18.75 1.42 -9.23
CA LYS A 109 18.03 1.39 -7.95
C LYS A 109 17.57 2.80 -7.60
N THR A 110 16.26 2.99 -7.52
CA THR A 110 15.62 4.25 -7.17
C THR A 110 14.96 4.12 -5.79
N TYR A 111 15.22 5.11 -4.95
CA TYR A 111 14.64 5.19 -3.62
C TYR A 111 13.19 5.67 -3.72
N VAL A 112 12.28 4.88 -3.15
CA VAL A 112 10.83 5.18 -3.15
C VAL A 112 10.47 5.97 -1.90
N GLY A 113 10.86 5.46 -0.73
CA GLY A 113 10.40 6.00 0.56
C GLY A 113 11.04 5.30 1.75
N SER A 114 10.79 5.85 2.94
CA SER A 114 11.23 5.32 4.23
C SER A 114 10.04 5.24 5.16
N TYR A 115 9.88 4.08 5.78
CA TYR A 115 8.71 3.71 6.57
C TYR A 115 9.14 3.25 7.96
N PRO A 116 8.32 3.49 9.00
CA PRO A 116 8.60 2.99 10.34
C PRO A 116 8.43 1.46 10.43
N LEU A 117 7.56 0.88 9.60
CA LEU A 117 7.24 -0.54 9.61
C LEU A 117 7.80 -1.25 8.37
N GLU A 118 8.29 -2.47 8.59
CA GLU A 118 8.83 -3.33 7.52
C GLU A 118 7.75 -3.70 6.49
N VAL A 119 6.52 -3.94 6.97
CA VAL A 119 5.37 -4.33 6.13
C VAL A 119 4.94 -3.19 5.22
N ASP A 120 4.88 -1.96 5.72
CA ASP A 120 4.51 -0.78 4.92
C ASP A 120 5.50 -0.53 3.78
N ALA A 121 6.80 -0.72 4.06
CA ALA A 121 7.83 -0.65 3.05
C ALA A 121 7.67 -1.73 1.97
N ALA A 122 7.25 -2.94 2.36
CA ALA A 122 7.01 -4.05 1.45
C ALA A 122 5.73 -3.88 0.61
N ILE A 123 4.64 -3.38 1.19
CA ILE A 123 3.41 -3.03 0.46
C ILE A 123 3.71 -1.94 -0.58
N THR A 124 4.46 -0.92 -0.18
CA THR A 124 4.93 0.12 -1.09
C THR A 124 5.74 -0.48 -2.24
N PHE A 125 6.68 -1.38 -1.94
CA PHE A 125 7.46 -2.04 -2.98
C PHE A 125 6.57 -2.75 -3.99
N ASP A 126 5.61 -3.53 -3.51
CA ASP A 126 4.70 -4.29 -4.34
C ASP A 126 3.88 -3.39 -5.25
N PHE A 127 3.33 -2.29 -4.72
CA PHE A 127 2.57 -1.32 -5.50
C PHE A 127 3.39 -0.77 -6.67
N TYR A 128 4.56 -0.19 -6.41
CA TYR A 128 5.40 0.36 -7.48
C TYR A 128 5.93 -0.73 -8.43
N SER A 129 6.18 -1.94 -7.94
CA SER A 129 6.57 -3.09 -8.75
C SER A 129 5.46 -3.48 -9.72
N MET A 130 4.21 -3.51 -9.25
CA MET A 130 3.03 -3.75 -10.08
C MET A 130 2.82 -2.65 -11.12
N MET A 131 3.04 -1.38 -10.76
CA MET A 131 2.98 -0.28 -11.73
C MET A 131 4.01 -0.48 -12.85
N LEU A 132 5.27 -0.79 -12.53
CA LEU A 132 6.33 -0.90 -13.52
C LEU A 132 6.25 -2.18 -14.37
N HIS A 133 5.86 -3.29 -13.75
CA HIS A 133 6.00 -4.62 -14.34
C HIS A 133 4.67 -5.36 -14.57
N ASN A 134 3.55 -4.75 -14.21
CA ASN A 134 2.19 -5.30 -14.34
C ASN A 134 2.09 -6.69 -13.67
N ASN A 135 1.50 -7.67 -14.37
CA ASN A 135 1.29 -9.03 -13.84
C ASN A 135 2.57 -9.88 -13.70
N LYS A 136 3.73 -9.40 -14.17
CA LYS A 136 5.03 -10.07 -14.01
C LYS A 136 5.84 -9.50 -12.84
N ALA A 137 5.25 -8.55 -12.12
CA ALA A 137 5.90 -7.88 -11.01
C ALA A 137 6.40 -8.87 -9.95
N PRO A 138 7.67 -8.74 -9.51
CA PRO A 138 8.06 -9.36 -8.27
C PRO A 138 7.31 -8.66 -7.11
N THR A 139 6.42 -9.38 -6.45
CA THR A 139 5.72 -8.91 -5.24
C THR A 139 6.04 -9.81 -4.06
N ASN A 140 5.94 -9.22 -2.87
CA ASN A 140 6.08 -9.87 -1.58
C ASN A 140 4.77 -10.52 -1.13
N PHE A 141 3.64 -9.90 -1.46
CA PHE A 141 2.29 -10.35 -1.13
C PHE A 141 1.49 -10.72 -2.38
N SER A 142 0.45 -11.52 -2.16
CA SER A 142 -0.55 -11.83 -3.18
C SER A 142 -1.62 -10.76 -3.18
N TRP A 143 -1.88 -10.16 -4.34
CA TRP A 143 -2.85 -9.08 -4.46
C TRP A 143 -4.00 -9.50 -5.36
N ARG A 144 -5.23 -9.25 -4.92
CA ARG A 144 -6.42 -9.38 -5.76
C ARG A 144 -6.55 -8.17 -6.66
N ALA A 145 -7.25 -8.31 -7.78
CA ALA A 145 -7.44 -7.21 -8.73
C ALA A 145 -8.14 -6.02 -8.07
N GLU A 146 -9.10 -6.29 -7.19
CA GLU A 146 -9.86 -5.27 -6.46
C GLU A 146 -8.95 -4.45 -5.54
N ASP A 147 -8.02 -5.10 -4.83
CA ASP A 147 -7.10 -4.42 -3.93
C ASP A 147 -6.12 -3.51 -4.70
N VAL A 148 -5.60 -3.99 -5.83
CA VAL A 148 -4.70 -3.18 -6.68
C VAL A 148 -5.45 -2.00 -7.30
N PHE A 149 -6.71 -2.20 -7.68
CA PHE A 149 -7.55 -1.12 -8.18
C PHE A 149 -7.77 -0.04 -7.11
N GLU A 150 -8.10 -0.44 -5.88
CA GLU A 150 -8.24 0.48 -4.75
C GLU A 150 -6.93 1.23 -4.44
N MET A 151 -5.79 0.56 -4.51
CA MET A 151 -4.49 1.22 -4.41
C MET A 151 -4.30 2.32 -5.46
N LEU A 152 -4.64 2.04 -6.73
CA LEU A 152 -4.51 3.01 -7.80
C LEU A 152 -5.42 4.22 -7.63
N GLU A 153 -6.66 4.00 -7.21
CA GLU A 153 -7.60 5.10 -6.95
C GLU A 153 -7.14 5.97 -5.78
N SER A 154 -6.70 5.35 -4.67
CA SER A 154 -6.13 6.09 -3.54
C SER A 154 -4.90 6.92 -3.93
N PHE A 155 -4.03 6.37 -4.77
CA PHE A 155 -2.84 7.05 -5.25
C PHE A 155 -3.18 8.30 -6.09
N ASN A 156 -4.19 8.21 -6.95
CA ASN A 156 -4.64 9.34 -7.78
C ASN A 156 -5.32 10.42 -6.92
N GLN A 157 -6.17 10.02 -5.98
CA GLN A 157 -6.85 10.94 -5.07
C GLN A 157 -5.87 11.71 -4.18
N ASN A 158 -4.77 11.05 -3.78
CA ASN A 158 -3.72 11.64 -2.96
C ASN A 158 -2.64 12.38 -3.74
N GLY A 159 -2.91 12.79 -5.00
CA GLY A 159 -1.98 13.58 -5.80
C GLY A 159 -0.67 12.85 -6.14
N GLY A 160 -0.71 11.52 -6.30
CA GLY A 160 0.46 10.70 -6.60
C GLY A 160 1.29 10.31 -5.39
N VAL A 161 0.68 10.29 -4.20
CA VAL A 161 1.30 9.82 -2.96
C VAL A 161 0.63 8.52 -2.50
N PHE A 162 1.40 7.44 -2.41
CA PHE A 162 0.88 6.14 -1.98
C PHE A 162 0.95 5.99 -0.45
N GLU A 163 -0.19 5.66 0.17
CA GLU A 163 -0.30 5.45 1.60
C GLU A 163 -0.46 3.95 1.95
N ALA A 164 0.66 3.30 2.27
CA ALA A 164 0.69 1.85 2.52
C ALA A 164 -0.07 1.41 3.79
N SER A 165 -0.29 2.31 4.75
CA SER A 165 -0.95 2.02 6.03
C SER A 165 -2.37 1.47 5.85
N LEU A 166 -3.08 1.91 4.79
CA LEU A 166 -4.46 1.54 4.47
C LEU A 166 -4.60 0.06 4.08
N PHE A 167 -3.54 -0.53 3.52
CA PHE A 167 -3.57 -1.88 2.94
C PHE A 167 -2.99 -2.96 3.85
N ARG A 168 -2.60 -2.63 5.08
CA ARG A 168 -1.98 -3.59 6.02
C ARG A 168 -2.86 -4.80 6.33
N ASN A 169 -4.17 -4.58 6.48
CA ASN A 169 -5.10 -5.66 6.84
C ASN A 169 -5.40 -6.61 5.67
N LYS A 170 -4.88 -6.29 4.47
CA LYS A 170 -5.08 -7.06 3.24
C LYS A 170 -3.89 -7.96 2.91
N VAL A 171 -2.79 -7.84 3.66
CA VAL A 171 -1.61 -8.69 3.52
C VAL A 171 -1.57 -9.73 4.63
N CYS A 172 -1.52 -11.01 4.25
CA CYS A 172 -1.39 -12.15 5.15
C CYS A 172 -0.08 -12.89 4.87
#